data_AF-A0A1E3IV01-F1
#
_entry.id   AF-A0A1E3IV01-F1
#
_cell.length_a   1.000
_cell.length_b   1.000
_cell.length_c   1.000
_cell.angle_alpha   90.00
_cell.angle_beta   90.00
_cell.angle_gamma   90.00
#
_symmetry.space_group_name_H-M   'P 1'
#
loop_
_entity.id
_entity.type
_entity.pdbx_description
1 polymer ?
#
loop_
_entity_poly.entity_id
_entity_poly.type
_entity_poly.pdbx_seq_one_letter_code
_entity_poly.pdbx_strand_id
1 'polypeptide(L)'
;MADQTIARVVIDTEPDWLRIKSNVSQAMTDAMESRLAMVPGGKNGEAAEKLRNELKERLERLKEMMFEMVKYNIQVNGQNYEDFVQATEGFDEVLDRKMYALSTEKADYEARIAEKRKKMPEGIHLLEEDLEMRRTEAEWLPDELEDDNEIKPLEEIFKPPRYDETKETFQAVVANLSEIARVAPTHLQRAQRAQTVREEVTNMPP
;
A
#
# COMPACT_ATOMS: atom_id res chain seq x y z
N MET A 1 -4.98 -36.43 3.00
CA MET A 1 -4.55 -36.07 1.64
C MET A 1 -5.24 -34.76 1.35
N ALA A 2 -4.48 -33.67 1.21
CA ALA A 2 -5.08 -32.41 0.80
C ALA A 2 -5.49 -32.59 -0.66
N ASP A 3 -6.79 -32.69 -0.92
CA ASP A 3 -7.29 -32.59 -2.28
C ASP A 3 -6.72 -31.31 -2.87
N GLN A 4 -6.00 -31.43 -3.98
CA GLN A 4 -5.60 -30.28 -4.77
C GLN A 4 -6.89 -29.63 -5.26
N THR A 5 -7.40 -28.68 -4.48
CA THR A 5 -8.57 -27.90 -4.84
C THR A 5 -8.19 -27.12 -6.09
N ILE A 6 -8.63 -27.63 -7.24
CA ILE A 6 -8.57 -26.89 -8.50
C ILE A 6 -9.18 -25.52 -8.20
N ALA A 7 -8.43 -24.45 -8.46
CA ALA A 7 -8.90 -23.10 -8.20
C ALA A 7 -10.18 -22.86 -9.00
N ARG A 8 -11.31 -22.78 -8.29
CA ARG A 8 -12.63 -22.49 -8.88
C ARG A 8 -12.80 -20.98 -8.99
N VAL A 9 -13.57 -20.54 -9.98
CA VAL A 9 -13.92 -19.13 -10.13
C VAL A 9 -14.95 -18.80 -9.06
N VAL A 10 -14.57 -17.93 -8.13
CA VAL A 10 -15.45 -17.44 -7.08
C VAL A 10 -16.24 -16.25 -7.60
N ILE A 11 -17.56 -16.35 -7.55
CA ILE A 11 -18.50 -15.27 -7.84
C ILE A 11 -19.15 -14.90 -6.51
N ASP A 12 -19.10 -13.61 -6.18
CA ASP A 12 -19.57 -13.13 -4.88
C ASP A 12 -21.08 -13.29 -4.70
N THR A 13 -21.88 -13.02 -5.74
CA THR A 13 -23.35 -13.07 -5.65
C THR A 13 -24.00 -13.85 -6.79
N GLU A 14 -25.13 -14.52 -6.51
CA GLU A 14 -25.97 -15.15 -7.53
C GLU A 14 -26.47 -14.18 -8.61
N PRO A 15 -26.97 -12.96 -8.29
CA PRO A 15 -27.40 -12.02 -9.34
C PRO A 15 -26.25 -11.63 -10.28
N ASP A 16 -25.01 -11.56 -9.81
CA ASP A 16 -23.86 -11.32 -10.68
C ASP A 16 -23.65 -12.47 -11.66
N TRP A 17 -23.83 -13.72 -11.21
CA TRP A 17 -23.77 -14.88 -12.11
C TRP A 17 -24.88 -14.86 -13.16
N LEU A 18 -26.11 -14.54 -12.77
CA LEU A 18 -27.23 -14.39 -13.71
C LEU A 18 -26.98 -13.26 -14.71
N ARG A 19 -26.38 -12.15 -14.27
CA ARG A 19 -25.98 -11.04 -15.13
C ARG A 19 -24.88 -11.43 -16.11
N ILE A 20 -23.90 -12.24 -15.69
CA ILE A 20 -22.88 -12.78 -16.60
C ILE A 20 -23.55 -13.67 -17.66
N LYS A 21 -24.44 -14.58 -17.26
CA LYS A 21 -25.20 -15.42 -18.20
C LYS A 21 -26.00 -14.58 -19.20
N SER A 22 -26.68 -13.53 -18.76
CA SER A 22 -27.44 -12.65 -19.65
C SER A 22 -26.54 -11.89 -20.61
N ASN A 23 -25.42 -11.34 -20.13
CA ASN A 23 -24.48 -10.57 -20.95
C ASN A 23 -23.82 -11.43 -22.02
N VAL A 24 -23.41 -12.66 -21.66
CA VAL A 24 -22.82 -13.60 -22.63
C VAL A 24 -23.87 -14.01 -23.67
N SER A 25 -25.10 -14.30 -23.24
CA SER A 25 -26.20 -14.63 -24.16
C SER A 25 -26.46 -13.49 -25.14
N GLN A 26 -26.52 -12.25 -24.63
CA GLN A 26 -26.73 -11.06 -25.45
C GLN A 26 -25.55 -10.82 -26.42
N ALA A 27 -24.32 -10.93 -25.94
CA ALA A 27 -23.13 -10.78 -26.80
C ALA A 27 -23.09 -11.84 -27.91
N MET A 28 -23.50 -13.08 -27.63
CA MET A 28 -23.61 -14.13 -28.63
C MET A 28 -24.69 -13.83 -29.67
N THR A 29 -25.86 -13.33 -29.25
CA THR A 29 -26.92 -12.93 -30.20
C THR A 29 -26.50 -11.72 -31.02
N ASP A 30 -25.84 -10.73 -30.42
CA ASP A 30 -25.36 -9.53 -31.11
C ASP A 30 -24.27 -9.90 -32.13
N ALA A 31 -23.36 -10.80 -31.77
CA ALA A 31 -22.36 -11.34 -32.69
C ALA A 31 -23.02 -12.09 -33.85
N MET A 32 -24.02 -12.92 -33.60
CA MET A 32 -24.79 -13.60 -34.64
C MET A 32 -25.47 -12.59 -35.58
N GLU A 33 -26.15 -11.57 -35.05
CA GLU A 33 -26.80 -10.55 -35.86
C GLU A 33 -25.82 -9.73 -36.69
N SER A 34 -24.65 -9.41 -36.14
CA SER A 34 -23.58 -8.70 -36.87
C SER A 34 -23.07 -9.53 -38.06
N ARG A 35 -22.95 -10.85 -37.90
CA ARG A 35 -22.52 -11.76 -38.98
C ARG A 35 -23.59 -11.96 -40.03
N LEU A 36 -24.86 -12.06 -39.63
CA LEU A 36 -25.99 -12.13 -40.54
C LEU A 36 -26.13 -10.85 -41.38
N ALA A 37 -25.81 -9.69 -40.83
CA ALA A 37 -25.80 -8.43 -41.58
C ALA A 37 -24.75 -8.39 -42.70
N MET A 38 -23.68 -9.19 -42.61
CA MET A 38 -22.63 -9.29 -43.63
C MET A 38 -22.95 -10.26 -44.78
N VAL A 39 -24.04 -11.05 -44.67
CA VAL A 39 -24.45 -12.02 -45.70
C VAL A 39 -25.08 -11.28 -46.90
N PRO A 40 -24.83 -11.72 -48.15
CA PRO A 40 -25.47 -11.14 -49.32
C PRO A 40 -27.01 -11.20 -49.20
N GLY A 41 -27.66 -10.03 -49.27
CA GLY A 41 -29.09 -9.86 -48.99
C GLY A 41 -29.40 -9.06 -47.70
N GLY A 42 -28.38 -8.73 -46.90
CA GLY A 42 -28.53 -7.90 -45.70
C GLY A 42 -29.32 -8.60 -44.58
N LYS A 43 -29.70 -7.84 -43.55
CA LYS A 43 -30.34 -8.38 -42.32
C LYS A 43 -31.67 -9.11 -42.57
N ASN A 44 -32.38 -8.78 -43.66
CA ASN A 44 -33.72 -9.30 -43.98
C ASN A 44 -33.78 -10.11 -45.28
N GLY A 45 -32.63 -10.60 -45.79
CA GLY A 45 -32.63 -11.46 -46.97
C GLY A 45 -33.19 -12.86 -46.65
N GLU A 46 -33.89 -13.51 -47.59
CA GLU A 46 -34.44 -14.86 -47.41
C GLU A 46 -33.36 -15.91 -47.03
N ALA A 47 -32.13 -15.71 -47.51
CA ALA A 47 -30.98 -16.54 -47.13
C ALA A 47 -30.55 -16.31 -45.66
N ALA A 48 -30.60 -15.05 -45.20
CA ALA A 48 -30.28 -14.69 -43.82
C ALA A 48 -31.33 -15.21 -42.83
N GLU A 49 -32.62 -15.20 -43.18
CA GLU A 49 -33.67 -15.74 -42.30
C GLU A 49 -33.56 -17.25 -42.11
N LYS A 50 -33.29 -18.01 -43.18
CA LYS A 50 -33.07 -19.46 -43.09
C LYS A 50 -31.85 -19.80 -42.23
N LEU A 51 -30.74 -19.08 -42.44
CA LEU A 51 -29.52 -19.23 -41.63
C LEU A 51 -29.73 -18.78 -40.19
N ARG A 52 -30.56 -17.76 -39.94
CA ARG A 52 -30.85 -17.25 -38.59
C ARG A 52 -31.48 -18.32 -37.71
N ASN A 53 -32.47 -19.05 -38.23
CA ASN A 53 -33.15 -20.09 -37.45
C ASN A 53 -32.20 -21.25 -37.10
N GLU A 54 -31.42 -21.71 -38.08
CA GLU A 54 -30.44 -22.78 -37.86
C GLU A 54 -29.32 -22.36 -36.90
N LEU A 55 -28.77 -21.16 -37.08
CA LEU A 55 -27.72 -20.62 -36.20
C LEU A 55 -28.24 -20.41 -34.78
N LYS A 56 -29.46 -19.89 -34.61
CA LYS A 56 -30.06 -19.69 -33.30
C LYS A 56 -30.19 -21.02 -32.54
N GLU A 57 -30.65 -22.07 -33.21
CA GLU A 57 -30.77 -23.40 -32.59
C GLU A 57 -29.41 -23.99 -32.19
N ARG A 58 -28.41 -23.88 -33.08
CA ARG A 58 -27.04 -24.31 -32.77
C ARG A 58 -26.41 -23.49 -31.63
N LEU A 59 -26.69 -22.20 -31.58
CA LEU A 59 -26.17 -21.29 -30.58
C LEU A 59 -26.78 -21.56 -29.20
N GLU A 60 -28.08 -21.82 -29.12
CA GLU A 60 -28.71 -22.23 -27.85
C GLU A 60 -28.11 -23.55 -27.34
N ARG A 61 -27.90 -24.54 -28.22
CA ARG A 61 -27.20 -25.79 -27.83
C ARG A 61 -25.79 -25.54 -27.32
N LEU A 62 -25.01 -24.70 -27.99
CA LEU A 62 -23.66 -24.33 -27.55
C LEU A 62 -23.68 -23.59 -26.21
N LYS A 63 -24.66 -22.71 -26.01
CA LYS A 63 -24.86 -21.96 -24.77
C LYS A 63 -25.18 -22.89 -23.60
N GLU A 64 -26.10 -23.84 -23.80
CA GLU A 64 -26.42 -24.87 -22.80
C GLU A 64 -25.19 -25.69 -22.43
N MET A 65 -24.48 -26.23 -23.43
CA MET A 65 -23.25 -27.01 -23.20
C MET A 65 -22.17 -26.18 -22.49
N MET A 66 -21.99 -24.92 -22.88
CA MET A 66 -21.03 -24.03 -22.24
C MET A 66 -21.37 -23.80 -20.77
N PHE A 67 -22.63 -23.49 -20.46
CA PHE A 67 -23.04 -23.28 -19.06
C PHE A 67 -23.01 -24.56 -18.24
N GLU A 68 -23.25 -25.72 -18.85
CA GLU A 68 -23.11 -27.02 -18.19
C GLU A 68 -21.64 -27.32 -17.85
N MET A 69 -20.70 -27.12 -18.78
CA MET A 69 -19.27 -27.29 -18.50
C MET A 69 -18.76 -26.32 -17.44
N VAL A 70 -19.27 -25.08 -17.46
CA VAL A 70 -18.85 -24.03 -16.53
C VAL A 70 -19.40 -24.26 -15.12
N LYS A 71 -20.53 -24.96 -14.98
CA LYS A 71 -21.18 -25.29 -13.68
C LYS A 71 -20.20 -25.90 -12.67
N TYR A 72 -19.30 -26.77 -13.15
CA TYR A 72 -18.35 -27.51 -12.32
C TYR A 72 -17.18 -26.68 -11.78
N ASN A 73 -16.90 -25.55 -12.43
CA ASN A 73 -15.75 -24.71 -12.12
C ASN A 73 -16.11 -23.41 -11.40
N ILE A 74 -17.40 -23.20 -11.09
CA ILE A 74 -17.90 -22.00 -10.44
C ILE A 74 -18.30 -22.29 -9.00
N GLN A 75 -17.91 -21.38 -8.13
CA GLN A 75 -18.37 -21.26 -6.76
C GLN A 75 -19.15 -19.95 -6.65
N VAL A 76 -20.41 -20.00 -6.26
CA VAL A 76 -21.25 -18.82 -6.04
C VAL A 76 -21.44 -18.67 -4.55
N ASN A 77 -21.03 -17.53 -3.98
CA ASN A 77 -21.14 -17.24 -2.56
C ASN A 77 -20.64 -18.39 -1.66
N GLY A 78 -19.50 -18.98 -2.03
CA GLY A 78 -18.93 -20.08 -1.25
C GLY A 78 -19.40 -21.48 -1.54
N GLN A 79 -20.52 -21.62 -2.23
CA GLN A 79 -21.08 -22.92 -2.55
C GLN A 79 -20.74 -23.31 -3.98
N ASN A 80 -20.42 -24.58 -4.17
CA ASN A 80 -20.30 -25.12 -5.51
C ASN A 80 -21.64 -24.95 -6.22
N TYR A 81 -21.62 -24.38 -7.43
CA TYR A 81 -22.85 -24.13 -8.16
C TYR A 81 -23.58 -25.43 -8.58
N GLU A 82 -22.89 -26.57 -8.50
CA GLU A 82 -23.49 -27.90 -8.65
C GLU A 82 -24.45 -28.29 -7.54
N ASP A 83 -24.05 -27.97 -6.32
CA ASP A 83 -24.73 -28.35 -5.09
C ASP A 83 -25.73 -27.27 -4.64
N PHE A 84 -25.89 -26.20 -5.42
CA PHE A 84 -26.79 -25.10 -5.13
C PHE A 84 -28.25 -25.55 -5.26
N VAL A 85 -28.84 -25.95 -4.14
CA VAL A 85 -30.26 -26.26 -4.02
C VAL A 85 -31.00 -24.98 -3.63
N GLN A 86 -31.89 -24.49 -4.50
CA GLN A 86 -32.69 -23.26 -4.31
C GLN A 86 -33.51 -23.20 -2.99
N ALA A 87 -33.65 -24.31 -2.27
CA ALA A 87 -34.53 -24.45 -1.11
C ALA A 87 -33.83 -24.27 0.25
N THR A 88 -32.50 -24.13 0.30
CA THR A 88 -31.76 -23.90 1.56
C THR A 88 -31.24 -22.47 1.57
N GLU A 89 -31.46 -21.76 2.68
CA GLU A 89 -30.82 -20.46 2.92
C GLU A 89 -29.30 -20.67 2.88
N GLY A 90 -28.69 -20.30 1.75
CA GLY A 90 -27.26 -20.44 1.54
C GLY A 90 -26.49 -19.54 2.51
N PHE A 91 -25.38 -20.04 3.05
CA PHE A 91 -24.51 -19.23 3.89
C PHE A 91 -23.97 -18.05 3.09
N ASP A 92 -24.08 -16.83 3.63
CA ASP A 92 -23.58 -15.62 2.97
C ASP A 92 -22.11 -15.39 3.31
N GLU A 93 -21.23 -16.00 2.51
CA GLU A 93 -19.78 -15.87 2.68
C GLU A 93 -19.28 -14.44 2.42
N VAL A 94 -19.95 -13.66 1.57
CA VAL A 94 -19.59 -12.25 1.38
C VAL A 94 -19.81 -11.48 2.68
N LEU A 95 -20.97 -11.70 3.32
CA LEU A 95 -21.28 -11.11 4.61
C LEU A 95 -20.31 -11.59 5.69
N ASP A 96 -19.98 -12.86 5.71
CA ASP A 96 -19.04 -13.43 6.69
C ASP A 96 -17.64 -12.85 6.53
N ARG A 97 -17.10 -12.83 5.30
CA ARG A 97 -15.83 -12.16 4.99
C ARG A 97 -15.84 -10.69 5.44
N LYS A 98 -16.95 -9.98 5.22
CA LYS A 98 -17.13 -8.60 5.66
C LYS A 98 -17.18 -8.48 7.19
N MET A 99 -17.87 -9.39 7.88
CA MET A 99 -17.89 -9.43 9.35
C MET A 99 -16.49 -9.63 9.90
N TYR A 100 -15.72 -10.57 9.35
CA TYR A 100 -14.33 -10.78 9.75
C TYR A 100 -13.46 -9.55 9.49
N ALA A 101 -13.55 -8.94 8.30
CA ALA A 101 -12.81 -7.72 7.99
C ALA A 101 -13.14 -6.57 8.96
N LEU A 102 -14.42 -6.32 9.22
CA LEU A 102 -14.85 -5.31 10.20
C LEU A 102 -14.40 -5.64 11.62
N SER A 103 -14.35 -6.92 11.99
CA SER A 103 -13.86 -7.35 13.31
C SER A 103 -12.36 -7.03 13.48
N THR A 104 -11.57 -7.23 12.42
CA THR A 104 -10.14 -6.91 12.41
C THR A 104 -9.91 -5.41 12.45
N GLU A 105 -10.66 -4.63 11.65
CA GLU A 105 -10.59 -3.17 11.68
C GLU A 105 -10.96 -2.63 13.07
N LYS A 106 -12.00 -3.18 13.68
CA LYS A 106 -12.41 -2.80 15.04
C LYS A 106 -11.28 -3.04 16.05
N ALA A 107 -10.64 -4.21 16.01
CA ALA A 107 -9.51 -4.51 16.89
C ALA A 107 -8.34 -3.54 16.68
N ASP A 108 -8.02 -3.21 15.43
CA ASP A 108 -6.98 -2.23 15.10
C ASP A 108 -7.31 -0.83 15.62
N TYR A 109 -8.56 -0.39 15.49
CA TYR A 109 -9.00 0.90 16.03
C TYR A 109 -8.93 0.93 17.55
N GLU A 110 -9.36 -0.13 18.23
CA GLU A 110 -9.26 -0.25 19.69
C GLU A 110 -7.80 -0.17 20.16
N ALA A 111 -6.89 -0.88 19.49
CA ALA A 111 -5.46 -0.83 19.77
C ALA A 111 -4.89 0.59 19.55
N ARG A 112 -5.19 1.23 18.41
CA ARG A 112 -4.74 2.60 18.11
C ARG A 112 -5.28 3.62 19.10
N ILE A 113 -6.54 3.50 19.53
CA ILE A 113 -7.14 4.39 20.52
C ILE A 113 -6.48 4.17 21.88
N ALA A 114 -6.24 2.94 22.29
CA ALA A 114 -5.53 2.63 23.54
C ALA A 114 -4.11 3.21 23.55
N GLU A 115 -3.37 3.05 22.45
CA GLU A 115 -2.04 3.65 22.31
C GLU A 115 -2.08 5.18 22.36
N LYS A 116 -3.03 5.80 21.65
CA LYS A 116 -3.21 7.26 21.71
C LYS A 116 -3.56 7.72 23.12
N ARG A 117 -4.46 7.04 23.82
CA ARG A 117 -4.81 7.37 25.22
C ARG A 117 -3.61 7.26 26.17
N LYS A 118 -2.68 6.35 25.89
CA LYS A 118 -1.46 6.19 26.69
C LYS A 118 -0.40 7.25 26.37
N LYS A 119 -0.07 7.44 25.08
CA LYS A 119 1.06 8.26 24.63
C LYS A 119 0.72 9.75 24.46
N MET A 120 -0.51 10.06 24.07
CA MET A 120 -0.89 11.44 23.72
C MET A 120 -0.89 12.39 24.93
N PRO A 121 -1.41 11.99 26.12
CA PRO A 121 -1.33 12.85 27.30
C PRO A 121 0.12 13.15 27.73
N GLU A 122 0.99 12.14 27.70
CA GLU A 122 2.42 12.29 28.00
C GLU A 122 3.10 13.24 27.01
N GLY A 123 2.82 13.09 25.71
CA GLY A 123 3.34 13.99 24.68
C GLY A 123 2.83 15.44 24.82
N ILE A 124 1.58 15.64 25.22
CA ILE A 124 1.04 16.98 25.49
C ILE A 124 1.70 17.58 26.72
N HIS A 125 1.86 16.82 27.80
CA HIS A 125 2.49 17.30 29.03
C HIS A 125 3.93 17.79 28.78
N LEU A 126 4.73 17.01 28.04
CA LEU A 126 6.10 17.42 27.68
C LEU A 126 6.12 18.71 26.84
N LEU A 127 5.14 18.89 25.96
CA LEU A 127 5.01 20.09 25.15
C LEU A 127 4.58 21.30 25.99
N GLU A 128 3.69 21.09 26.95
CA GLU A 128 3.30 22.13 27.92
C GLU A 128 4.49 22.54 28.78
N GLU A 129 5.29 21.60 29.30
CA GLU A 129 6.51 21.88 30.06
C GLU A 129 7.54 22.67 29.23
N ASP A 130 7.76 22.31 27.96
CA ASP A 130 8.66 23.06 27.06
C ASP A 130 8.17 24.48 26.80
N LEU A 131 6.86 24.67 26.63
CA LEU A 131 6.27 26.01 26.48
C LEU A 131 6.38 26.84 27.76
N GLU A 132 6.17 26.23 28.92
CA GLU A 132 6.35 26.89 30.21
C GLU A 132 7.81 27.30 30.43
N MET A 133 8.78 26.42 30.15
CA MET A 133 10.20 26.73 30.25
C MET A 133 10.55 27.94 29.36
N ARG A 134 10.16 27.93 28.09
CA ARG A 134 10.40 29.06 27.17
C ARG A 134 9.74 30.35 27.63
N ARG A 135 8.53 30.26 28.20
CA ARG A 135 7.85 31.42 28.77
C ARG A 135 8.65 31.98 29.95
N THR A 136 9.09 31.12 30.87
CA THR A 136 9.91 31.57 32.00
C THR A 136 11.24 32.16 31.56
N GLU A 137 11.89 31.61 30.53
CA GLU A 137 13.11 32.17 29.93
C GLU A 137 12.84 33.55 29.29
N ALA A 138 11.70 33.73 28.62
CA ALA A 138 11.30 35.00 28.04
C ALA A 138 10.90 36.05 29.10
N GLU A 139 10.25 35.65 30.19
CA GLU A 139 9.98 36.52 31.35
C GLU A 139 11.25 36.83 32.17
N TRP A 140 12.28 35.98 32.08
CA TRP A 140 13.60 36.20 32.68
C TRP A 140 14.57 36.98 31.79
N LEU A 141 14.26 37.21 30.52
CA LEU A 141 14.91 38.31 29.81
C LEU A 141 14.48 39.56 30.56
N PRO A 142 15.42 40.35 31.13
CA PRO A 142 15.08 41.66 31.61
C PRO A 142 14.36 42.37 30.45
N ASP A 143 13.14 42.85 30.67
CA ASP A 143 12.52 43.85 29.81
C ASP A 143 13.63 44.80 29.42
N GLU A 144 13.89 44.90 28.10
CA GLU A 144 15.04 45.61 27.55
C GLU A 144 15.32 46.84 28.40
N LEU A 145 16.50 46.81 29.02
CA LEU A 145 17.37 47.95 29.25
C LEU A 145 16.64 49.25 28.91
N GLU A 146 16.14 49.94 29.95
CA GLU A 146 15.98 51.39 29.85
C GLU A 146 17.21 51.91 29.11
N ASP A 147 16.92 52.68 28.06
CA ASP A 147 17.73 53.17 26.95
C ASP A 147 19.02 53.91 27.38
N ASP A 148 19.84 53.27 28.19
CA ASP A 148 21.17 53.70 28.54
C ASP A 148 22.10 53.16 27.47
N ASN A 149 22.30 54.00 26.47
CA ASN A 149 23.48 54.06 25.63
C ASN A 149 24.76 54.26 26.46
N GLU A 150 25.01 53.41 27.45
CA GLU A 150 26.31 53.23 28.07
C GLU A 150 26.82 51.86 27.63
N ILE A 151 27.43 51.86 26.44
CA ILE A 151 28.49 50.91 26.13
C ILE A 151 29.55 51.10 27.21
N LYS A 152 29.42 50.37 28.32
CA LYS A 152 30.52 50.20 29.26
C LYS A 152 31.65 49.60 28.42
N PRO A 153 32.81 50.28 28.29
CA PRO A 153 33.93 49.67 27.60
C PRO A 153 34.22 48.37 28.36
N LEU A 154 34.05 47.22 27.71
CA LEU A 154 34.45 45.95 28.29
C LEU A 154 35.89 46.14 28.76
N GLU A 155 36.12 46.03 30.07
CA GLU A 155 37.45 45.97 30.62
C GLU A 155 38.21 44.92 29.81
N GLU A 156 39.32 45.35 29.22
CA GLU A 156 40.13 44.57 28.31
C GLU A 156 40.57 43.30 29.04
N ILE A 157 39.86 42.20 28.81
CA ILE A 157 40.11 40.92 29.49
C ILE A 157 41.56 40.56 29.20
N PHE A 158 42.40 40.58 30.24
CA PHE A 158 43.81 40.25 30.12
C PHE A 158 43.93 38.88 29.43
N LYS A 159 44.60 38.86 28.28
CA LYS A 159 44.87 37.63 27.54
C LYS A 159 45.57 36.65 28.49
N PRO A 160 45.00 35.45 28.72
CA PRO A 160 45.64 34.45 29.57
C PRO A 160 47.07 34.18 29.09
N PRO A 161 48.02 33.89 30.00
CA PRO A 161 49.34 33.46 29.57
C PRO A 161 49.18 32.22 28.69
N ARG A 162 49.68 32.28 27.44
CA ARG A 162 49.54 31.30 26.34
C ARG A 162 48.28 31.38 25.47
N TYR A 163 47.59 32.52 25.43
CA TYR A 163 46.45 32.72 24.52
C TYR A 163 46.76 32.43 23.04
N ASP A 164 47.94 32.81 22.56
CA ASP A 164 48.30 32.60 21.16
C ASP A 164 48.58 31.11 20.87
N GLU A 165 49.23 30.40 21.80
CA GLU A 165 49.45 28.95 21.69
C GLU A 165 48.13 28.16 21.73
N THR A 166 47.17 28.55 22.57
CA THR A 166 45.85 27.88 22.63
C THR A 166 45.02 28.17 21.39
N LYS A 167 45.13 29.36 20.82
CA LYS A 167 44.48 29.71 19.55
C LYS A 167 45.05 28.91 18.38
N GLU A 168 46.37 28.79 18.29
CA GLU A 168 47.02 28.00 17.24
C GLU A 168 46.69 26.50 17.34
N THR A 169 46.75 25.94 18.56
CA THR A 169 46.38 24.53 18.79
C THR A 169 44.91 24.27 18.48
N PHE A 170 44.01 25.19 18.86
CA PHE A 170 42.60 25.10 18.51
C PHE A 170 42.37 25.15 16.99
N GLN A 171 43.04 26.06 16.29
CA GLN A 171 42.97 26.13 14.82
C GLN A 171 43.48 24.84 14.16
N ALA A 172 44.57 24.26 14.68
CA ALA A 172 45.09 22.98 14.20
C ALA A 172 44.10 21.83 14.45
N VAL A 173 43.44 21.79 15.61
CA VAL A 173 42.41 20.77 15.92
C VAL A 173 41.20 20.91 14.99
N VAL A 174 40.73 22.14 14.74
CA VAL A 174 39.61 22.39 13.82
C VAL A 174 39.97 21.99 12.38
N ALA A 175 41.19 22.31 11.93
CA ALA A 175 41.68 21.88 10.62
C ALA A 175 41.70 20.34 10.51
N ASN A 176 42.30 19.65 11.49
CA ASN A 176 42.35 18.19 11.54
C ASN A 176 40.95 17.55 11.56
N LEU A 177 40.01 18.12 12.29
CA LEU A 177 38.62 17.64 12.30
C LEU A 177 37.95 17.80 10.94
N SER A 178 38.18 18.93 10.26
CA SER A 178 37.65 19.16 8.92
C SER A 178 38.22 18.18 7.89
N GLU A 179 39.50 17.83 8.02
CA GLU A 179 40.15 16.81 7.18
C GLU A 179 39.57 15.43 7.47
N ILE A 180 39.41 15.04 8.73
CA ILE A 180 38.79 13.76 9.10
C ILE A 180 37.36 13.69 8.56
N ALA A 181 36.56 14.75 8.71
CA ALA A 181 35.20 14.81 8.18
C ALA A 181 35.16 14.63 6.65
N ARG A 182 36.16 15.16 5.93
CA ARG A 182 36.28 15.00 4.47
C ARG A 182 36.73 13.60 4.06
N VAL A 183 37.66 12.99 4.80
CA VAL A 183 38.27 11.71 4.40
C VAL A 183 37.50 10.49 4.94
N ALA A 184 36.81 10.61 6.08
CA ALA A 184 36.07 9.51 6.72
C ALA A 184 35.05 8.81 5.78
N PRO A 185 34.25 9.51 4.96
CA PRO A 185 33.32 8.86 4.02
C PRO A 185 34.05 8.00 2.99
N THR A 186 35.20 8.46 2.50
CA THR A 186 35.99 7.72 1.50
C THR A 186 36.62 6.46 2.10
N HIS A 187 37.08 6.52 3.35
CA HIS A 187 37.59 5.35 4.07
C HIS A 187 36.47 4.34 4.38
N LEU A 188 35.29 4.81 4.75
CA LEU A 188 34.12 3.96 4.99
C LEU A 188 33.72 3.22 3.70
N GLN A 189 33.66 3.92 2.57
CA GLN A 189 33.40 3.30 1.26
C GLN A 189 34.47 2.27 0.87
N ARG A 190 35.76 2.56 1.12
CA ARG A 190 36.85 1.59 0.88
C ARG A 190 36.73 0.36 1.79
N ALA A 191 36.37 0.55 3.06
CA ALA A 191 36.17 -0.55 4.00
C ALA A 191 34.99 -1.44 3.59
N GLN A 192 33.87 -0.85 3.17
CA GLN A 192 32.72 -1.59 2.64
C GLN A 192 33.09 -2.39 1.40
N ARG A 193 33.82 -1.80 0.44
CA ARG A 193 34.29 -2.52 -0.76
C ARG A 193 35.26 -3.65 -0.42
N ALA A 194 36.14 -3.45 0.55
CA ALA A 194 37.04 -4.51 1.00
C ALA A 194 36.25 -5.67 1.66
N GLN A 195 35.19 -5.35 2.39
CA GLN A 195 34.30 -6.34 2.99
C GLN A 195 33.53 -7.12 1.92
N THR A 196 32.96 -6.46 0.92
CA THR A 196 32.26 -7.15 -0.18
C THR A 196 33.20 -8.07 -0.96
N VAL A 197 34.41 -7.62 -1.29
CA VAL A 197 35.42 -8.46 -1.96
C VAL A 197 35.81 -9.65 -1.09
N ARG A 198 35.94 -9.47 0.23
CA ARG A 198 36.22 -10.58 1.15
C ARG A 198 35.08 -11.60 1.14
N GLU A 199 33.83 -11.15 1.22
CA GLU A 199 32.65 -12.01 1.16
C GLU A 199 32.56 -12.76 -0.17
N GLU A 200 32.87 -12.09 -1.29
CA GLU A 200 32.95 -12.71 -2.62
C GLU A 200 34.04 -13.79 -2.70
N VAL A 201 35.26 -13.50 -2.22
CA VAL A 201 36.37 -14.48 -2.19
C VAL A 201 36.03 -15.69 -1.33
N THR A 202 35.34 -15.49 -0.19
CA THR A 202 34.91 -16.62 0.66
C THR A 202 33.78 -17.46 0.05
N ASN A 203 32.98 -16.88 -0.85
CA ASN A 203 31.84 -17.54 -1.48
C ASN A 203 32.15 -18.12 -2.87
N MET A 204 33.38 -17.96 -3.38
CA MET A 204 33.79 -18.63 -4.61
C MET A 204 34.03 -20.12 -4.35
N PRO A 205 33.47 -21.03 -5.18
CA PRO A 205 33.75 -22.46 -5.10
C PRO A 205 35.23 -22.75 -5.44
N PRO A 206 35.80 -23.87 -4.95
CA PRO A 206 37.21 -24.23 -5.17
C PRO A 206 37.56 -24.50 -6.64
#